data_AF-A0A497QJL5-F1
#
_entry.id   AF-A0A497QJL5-F1
#
_cell.length_a   1.000
_cell.length_b   1.000
_cell.length_c   1.000
_cell.angle_alpha   90.00
_cell.angle_beta   90.00
_cell.angle_gamma   90.00
#
_symmetry.space_group_name_H-M   'P 1'
#
loop_
_entity.id
_entity.type
_entity.pdbx_description
1 polymer ?
#
loop_
_entity_poly.entity_id
_entity_poly.type
_entity_poly.pdbx_seq_one_letter_code
_entity_poly.pdbx_strand_id
1 'polypeptide(L)'
;MKLWLLELLACPIDKKYPLELTILSWHEPKKALAQLKKLIEGYPQGNVLFKEMSSPVHFEHDETSGKWLIHDDLIIKPTPLTEYLNELQSKISELAVVHDVSCDEGENILNMIRTEVNEHLSAAMKDLDSGNSPKEIISAILPDLELLNLFKYHMEIEDAIIICPQCHRWYPVFEAIPQLLPDAVRNSNEDKQFQEKWQNSVKFPTPPTIK
;
A
#
# COMPACT_ATOMS: atom_id res chain seq x y z
N MET A 1 8.71 2.74 7.63
CA MET A 1 8.67 2.29 6.22
C MET A 1 7.31 2.59 5.61
N LYS A 2 7.28 3.22 4.44
CA LYS A 2 6.04 3.41 3.68
C LYS A 2 5.63 2.12 2.95
N LEU A 3 4.33 1.83 2.89
CA LEU A 3 3.82 0.59 2.31
C LEU A 3 4.26 0.41 0.85
N TRP A 4 4.04 1.44 0.03
CA TRP A 4 4.41 1.47 -1.39
C TRP A 4 5.93 1.48 -1.66
N LEU A 5 6.78 1.45 -0.62
CA LEU A 5 8.20 1.14 -0.85
C LEU A 5 8.38 -0.28 -1.42
N LEU A 6 7.44 -1.19 -1.12
CA LEU A 6 7.46 -2.58 -1.59
C LEU A 6 7.52 -2.69 -3.12
N GLU A 7 6.94 -1.74 -3.85
CA GLU A 7 6.98 -1.69 -5.33
C GLU A 7 8.41 -1.59 -5.90
N LEU A 8 9.35 -1.12 -5.09
CA LEU A 8 10.76 -0.93 -5.46
C LEU A 8 11.66 -2.06 -4.95
N LEU A 9 11.17 -2.93 -4.07
CA LEU A 9 11.96 -3.95 -3.41
C LEU A 9 11.87 -5.28 -4.16
N ALA A 10 13.04 -5.80 -4.56
CA ALA A 10 13.18 -7.16 -5.06
C ALA A 10 14.13 -7.94 -4.16
N CYS A 11 14.00 -9.27 -4.15
CA CYS A 11 14.90 -10.11 -3.35
C CYS A 11 16.36 -9.87 -3.79
N PRO A 12 17.28 -9.53 -2.86
CA PRO A 12 18.67 -9.26 -3.21
C PRO A 12 19.40 -10.49 -3.78
N ILE A 13 18.92 -11.69 -3.45
CA ILE A 13 19.54 -12.96 -3.83
C ILE A 13 19.12 -13.43 -5.21
N ASP A 14 17.81 -13.51 -5.49
CA ASP A 14 17.28 -14.11 -6.72
C ASP A 14 16.48 -13.13 -7.60
N LYS A 15 16.42 -11.86 -7.22
CA LYS A 15 15.73 -10.77 -7.93
C LYS A 15 14.22 -10.98 -8.09
N LYS A 16 13.62 -11.90 -7.33
CA LYS A 16 12.18 -12.12 -7.34
C LYS A 16 11.43 -10.88 -6.85
N TYR A 17 10.35 -10.59 -7.56
CA TYR A 17 9.31 -9.59 -7.28
C TYR A 17 7.94 -10.19 -7.67
N PRO A 18 6.83 -9.85 -6.98
CA PRO A 18 6.77 -9.10 -5.71
C PRO A 18 7.29 -9.92 -4.52
N LEU A 19 7.56 -9.24 -3.40
CA LEU A 19 7.87 -9.85 -2.10
C LEU A 19 6.62 -9.84 -1.22
N GLU A 20 6.46 -10.85 -0.37
CA GLU A 20 5.36 -10.91 0.60
C GLU A 20 5.71 -10.07 1.83
N LEU A 21 4.75 -9.29 2.34
CA LEU A 21 4.94 -8.39 3.49
C LEU A 21 3.96 -8.73 4.60
N THR A 22 4.44 -8.98 5.81
CA THR A 22 3.62 -9.12 7.01
C THR A 22 3.94 -7.98 7.98
N ILE A 23 2.98 -7.08 8.20
CA ILE A 23 3.08 -5.94 9.11
C ILE A 23 2.87 -6.43 10.54
N LEU A 24 3.82 -6.09 11.41
CA LEU A 24 3.83 -6.52 12.81
C LEU A 24 3.50 -5.36 13.76
N SER A 25 3.90 -4.14 13.41
CA SER A 25 3.43 -2.93 14.09
C SER A 25 3.54 -1.69 13.21
N TRP A 26 2.59 -0.79 13.40
CA TRP A 26 2.65 0.57 12.88
C TRP A 26 3.51 1.48 13.76
N HIS A 27 4.13 2.49 13.15
CA HIS A 27 4.79 3.59 13.83
C HIS A 27 3.76 4.40 14.62
N GLU A 28 4.09 4.77 15.86
CA GLU A 28 3.15 5.36 16.83
C GLU A 28 1.80 4.61 16.89
N PRO A 29 1.73 3.35 17.38
CA PRO A 29 0.58 2.46 17.23
C PRO A 29 -0.77 3.06 17.65
N LYS A 30 -0.79 3.84 18.74
CA LYS A 30 -2.02 4.49 19.23
C LYS A 30 -2.58 5.51 18.24
N LYS A 31 -1.68 6.27 17.60
CA LYS A 31 -2.05 7.27 16.58
C LYS A 31 -2.44 6.57 15.30
N ALA A 32 -1.68 5.58 14.86
CA ALA A 32 -2.01 4.74 13.70
C ALA A 32 -3.41 4.15 13.84
N LEU A 33 -3.72 3.53 14.98
CA LEU A 33 -5.05 2.97 15.27
C LEU A 33 -6.15 4.05 15.22
N ALA A 34 -5.91 5.22 15.79
CA ALA A 34 -6.87 6.33 15.72
C ALA A 34 -7.11 6.81 14.28
N GLN A 35 -6.07 6.85 13.44
CA GLN A 35 -6.21 7.21 12.02
C GLN A 35 -6.96 6.13 11.24
N LEU A 36 -6.61 4.85 11.43
CA LEU A 36 -7.29 3.72 10.77
C LEU A 36 -8.79 3.71 11.07
N LYS A 37 -9.17 3.87 12.34
CA LYS A 37 -10.59 3.94 12.73
C LYS A 37 -11.32 5.06 12.02
N LYS A 38 -10.71 6.24 11.97
CA LYS A 38 -11.29 7.41 11.31
C LYS A 38 -11.48 7.19 9.81
N LEU A 39 -10.52 6.54 9.16
CA LEU A 39 -10.60 6.19 7.73
C LEU A 39 -11.70 5.14 7.47
N ILE A 40 -11.74 4.06 8.26
CA ILE A 40 -12.77 3.01 8.17
C ILE A 40 -14.16 3.60 8.40
N GLU A 41 -14.31 4.45 9.40
CA GLU A 41 -15.59 5.08 9.71
C GLU A 41 -16.00 6.05 8.62
N GLY A 42 -15.13 6.95 8.17
CA GLY A 42 -15.48 8.02 7.23
C GLY A 42 -15.66 7.58 5.78
N TYR A 43 -15.00 6.51 5.35
CA TYR A 43 -15.02 6.05 3.96
C TYR A 43 -16.43 5.68 3.44
N PRO A 44 -17.23 4.84 4.14
CA PRO A 44 -18.58 4.51 3.68
C PRO A 44 -19.54 5.70 3.58
N GLN A 45 -19.23 6.85 4.20
CA GLN A 45 -20.06 8.07 4.08
C GLN A 45 -19.49 9.09 3.09
N GLY A 46 -18.43 8.74 2.35
CA GLY A 46 -17.73 9.66 1.45
C GLY A 46 -17.04 10.83 2.18
N ASN A 47 -16.86 10.74 3.50
CA ASN A 47 -16.27 11.79 4.33
C ASN A 47 -14.82 11.44 4.70
N VAL A 48 -14.01 11.19 3.67
CA VAL A 48 -12.64 10.70 3.84
C VAL A 48 -11.68 11.82 4.22
N LEU A 49 -11.80 12.98 3.56
CA LEU A 49 -11.01 14.16 3.92
C LEU A 49 -11.46 14.80 5.23
N PHE A 50 -10.47 15.28 5.97
CA PHE A 50 -10.70 16.11 7.15
C PHE A 50 -10.93 17.55 6.71
N LYS A 51 -11.82 18.27 7.42
CA LYS A 51 -12.30 19.63 7.06
C LYS A 51 -11.21 20.68 6.78
N GLU A 52 -9.97 20.42 7.15
CA GLU A 52 -8.83 21.33 7.02
C GLU A 52 -7.81 20.89 5.95
N MET A 53 -8.02 19.74 5.31
CA MET A 53 -7.11 19.21 4.29
C MET A 53 -7.64 19.46 2.89
N SER A 54 -6.77 19.96 2.01
CA SER A 54 -7.00 19.94 0.57
C SER A 54 -6.88 18.51 0.04
N SER A 55 -7.74 18.15 -0.93
CA SER A 55 -7.60 16.88 -1.62
C SER A 55 -6.23 16.81 -2.32
N PRO A 56 -5.49 15.68 -2.20
CA PRO A 56 -4.25 15.45 -2.94
C PRO A 56 -4.52 15.09 -4.40
N VAL A 57 -5.78 14.87 -4.78
CA VAL A 57 -6.18 14.51 -6.14
C VAL A 57 -6.31 15.78 -6.98
N HIS A 58 -5.47 15.87 -8.00
CA HIS A 58 -5.50 16.94 -8.98
C HIS A 58 -6.09 16.42 -10.28
N PHE A 59 -7.12 17.11 -10.80
CA PHE A 59 -7.81 16.73 -12.02
C PHE A 59 -8.06 17.95 -12.91
N GLU A 60 -7.54 17.91 -14.13
CA GLU A 60 -7.61 19.02 -15.07
C GLU A 60 -7.80 18.57 -16.51
N HIS A 61 -8.25 19.49 -17.35
CA HIS A 61 -8.36 19.27 -18.78
C HIS A 61 -7.20 19.93 -19.49
N ASP A 62 -6.36 19.14 -20.17
CA ASP A 62 -5.27 19.68 -20.98
C ASP A 62 -5.82 20.14 -22.34
N GLU A 63 -5.85 21.45 -22.55
CA GLU A 63 -6.30 22.07 -23.80
C GLU A 63 -5.44 21.67 -25.01
N THR A 64 -4.18 21.28 -24.78
CA THR A 64 -3.24 20.95 -25.87
C THR A 64 -3.51 19.56 -26.43
N SER A 65 -3.68 18.56 -25.56
CA SER A 65 -3.97 17.18 -25.98
C SER A 65 -5.47 16.86 -26.08
N GLY A 66 -6.33 17.70 -25.51
CA GLY A 66 -7.77 17.45 -25.39
C GLY A 66 -8.12 16.31 -24.42
N LYS A 67 -7.18 15.92 -23.55
CA LYS A 67 -7.36 14.82 -22.60
C LYS A 67 -7.58 15.35 -21.18
N TRP A 68 -8.29 14.57 -20.38
CA TRP A 68 -8.38 14.77 -18.94
C TRP A 68 -7.18 14.13 -18.26
N LEU A 69 -6.41 14.94 -17.55
CA LEU A 69 -5.24 14.54 -16.80
C LEU A 69 -5.56 14.50 -15.31
N ILE A 70 -5.02 13.49 -14.65
CA ILE A 70 -5.11 13.29 -13.21
C ILE A 70 -3.73 12.95 -12.65
N HIS A 71 -3.46 13.39 -11.43
CA HIS A 71 -2.32 12.96 -10.63
C HIS A 71 -2.60 13.17 -9.15
N ASP A 72 -1.83 12.48 -8.31
CA ASP A 72 -1.88 12.57 -6.85
C ASP A 72 -0.54 12.13 -6.23
N ASP A 73 -0.51 11.82 -4.94
CA ASP A 73 0.72 11.38 -4.27
C ASP A 73 1.11 9.93 -4.61
N LEU A 74 0.23 9.13 -5.22
CA LEU A 74 0.51 7.75 -5.66
C LEU A 74 1.03 7.72 -7.10
N ILE A 75 0.43 8.51 -7.99
CA ILE A 75 0.82 8.68 -9.39
C ILE A 75 1.10 10.17 -9.60
N ILE A 76 2.35 10.55 -9.36
CA ILE A 76 2.78 11.96 -9.26
C ILE A 76 2.71 12.68 -10.61
N LYS A 77 2.92 11.95 -11.71
CA LYS A 77 2.95 12.54 -13.04
C LYS A 77 1.50 12.75 -13.54
N PRO A 78 1.16 13.94 -14.07
CA PRO A 78 -0.10 14.14 -14.80
C PRO A 78 -0.26 13.10 -15.90
N THR A 79 -1.31 12.29 -15.77
CA THR A 79 -1.53 11.08 -16.57
C THR A 79 -2.98 11.06 -17.07
N PRO A 80 -3.24 10.66 -18.33
CA PRO A 80 -4.61 10.52 -18.81
C PRO A 80 -5.45 9.60 -17.93
N LEU A 81 -6.73 9.94 -17.70
CA LEU A 81 -7.60 9.24 -16.76
C LEU A 81 -7.59 7.70 -16.92
N THR A 82 -7.70 7.19 -18.15
CA THR A 82 -7.64 5.75 -18.42
C THR A 82 -6.31 5.13 -17.99
N GLU A 83 -5.19 5.80 -18.28
CA GLU A 83 -3.85 5.33 -17.94
C GLU A 83 -3.65 5.35 -16.42
N TYR A 84 -4.11 6.41 -15.75
CA TYR A 84 -4.07 6.54 -14.29
C TYR A 84 -4.87 5.43 -13.59
N LEU A 85 -6.10 5.16 -14.04
CA LEU A 85 -6.93 4.11 -13.44
C LEU A 85 -6.28 2.73 -13.58
N ASN A 86 -5.69 2.43 -14.74
CA ASN A 86 -4.97 1.17 -14.96
C ASN A 86 -3.72 1.06 -14.07
N GLU A 87 -2.93 2.14 -13.97
CA GLU A 87 -1.76 2.17 -13.10
C GLU A 87 -2.16 2.00 -11.64
N LEU A 88 -3.20 2.70 -11.18
CA LEU A 88 -3.69 2.62 -9.80
C LEU A 88 -4.21 1.21 -9.46
N GLN A 89 -4.96 0.58 -10.37
CA GLN A 89 -5.39 -0.81 -10.21
C GLN A 89 -4.20 -1.78 -10.13
N SER A 90 -3.15 -1.55 -10.93
CA SER A 90 -1.91 -2.33 -10.84
C SER A 90 -1.29 -2.19 -9.45
N LYS A 91 -1.16 -0.95 -8.91
CA LYS A 91 -0.64 -0.71 -7.56
C LYS A 91 -1.46 -1.39 -6.47
N ILE A 92 -2.79 -1.34 -6.57
CA ILE A 92 -3.69 -2.02 -5.61
C ILE A 92 -3.53 -3.53 -5.69
N SER A 93 -3.37 -4.09 -6.88
CA SER A 93 -3.19 -5.54 -7.05
C SER A 93 -1.93 -6.07 -6.36
N GLU A 94 -0.89 -5.25 -6.23
CA GLU A 94 0.34 -5.58 -5.51
C GLU A 94 0.13 -5.69 -4.00
N LEU A 95 -0.95 -5.11 -3.46
CA LEU A 95 -1.31 -5.26 -2.05
C LEU A 95 -1.86 -6.65 -1.70
N ALA A 96 -2.09 -7.53 -2.69
CA ALA A 96 -2.55 -8.90 -2.46
C ALA A 96 -1.56 -9.76 -1.66
N VAL A 97 -0.26 -9.42 -1.68
CA VAL A 97 0.80 -10.11 -0.94
C VAL A 97 1.17 -9.42 0.39
N VAL A 98 0.38 -8.43 0.81
CA VAL A 98 0.55 -7.72 2.07
C VAL A 98 -0.42 -8.31 3.09
N HIS A 99 -0.02 -8.43 4.35
CA HIS A 99 -0.90 -8.83 5.45
C HIS A 99 -0.58 -7.98 6.67
N ASP A 100 -1.59 -7.59 7.42
CA ASP A 100 -1.44 -6.93 8.71
C ASP A 100 -1.89 -7.85 9.84
N VAL A 101 -0.96 -8.17 10.74
CA VAL A 101 -1.25 -8.95 11.96
C VAL A 101 -1.06 -8.12 13.23
N SER A 102 -0.87 -6.80 13.08
CA SER A 102 -0.67 -5.87 14.18
C SER A 102 -1.99 -5.47 14.85
N CYS A 103 -3.07 -5.32 14.07
CA CYS A 103 -4.44 -5.11 14.56
C CYS A 103 -5.48 -5.42 13.48
N ASP A 104 -6.72 -5.68 13.91
CA ASP A 104 -7.84 -5.97 13.00
C ASP A 104 -8.15 -4.78 12.08
N GLU A 105 -8.07 -3.54 12.59
CA GLU A 105 -8.37 -2.35 11.79
C GLU A 105 -7.41 -2.17 10.61
N GLY A 106 -6.14 -2.53 10.76
CA GLY A 106 -5.17 -2.43 9.68
C GLY A 106 -5.48 -3.41 8.54
N GLU A 107 -5.75 -4.68 8.87
CA GLU A 107 -6.13 -5.69 7.86
C GLU A 107 -7.50 -5.40 7.25
N ASN A 108 -8.45 -4.87 8.02
CA ASN A 108 -9.76 -4.46 7.51
C ASN A 108 -9.62 -3.39 6.43
N ILE A 109 -8.77 -2.39 6.63
CA ILE A 109 -8.56 -1.33 5.64
C ILE A 109 -7.85 -1.87 4.39
N LEU A 110 -6.88 -2.77 4.55
CA LEU A 110 -6.22 -3.42 3.42
C LEU A 110 -7.22 -4.24 2.60
N ASN A 111 -8.13 -4.96 3.26
CA ASN A 111 -9.18 -5.71 2.59
C ASN A 111 -10.17 -4.79 1.88
N MET A 112 -10.63 -3.71 2.51
CA MET A 112 -11.47 -2.68 1.88
C MET A 112 -10.81 -2.11 0.61
N ILE A 113 -9.50 -1.84 0.63
CA ILE A 113 -8.76 -1.38 -0.54
C ILE A 113 -8.72 -2.46 -1.64
N ARG A 114 -8.49 -3.73 -1.29
CA ARG A 114 -8.43 -4.84 -2.26
C ARG A 114 -9.78 -5.17 -2.88
N THR A 115 -10.88 -4.95 -2.15
CA THR A 115 -12.23 -5.30 -2.58
C THR A 115 -13.00 -4.08 -3.05
N GLU A 116 -13.50 -3.26 -2.13
CA GLU A 116 -14.46 -2.19 -2.41
C GLU A 116 -13.86 -1.13 -3.35
N VAL A 117 -12.68 -0.63 -3.01
CA VAL A 117 -11.98 0.36 -3.86
C VAL A 117 -11.71 -0.22 -5.25
N ASN A 118 -11.21 -1.46 -5.33
CA ASN A 118 -10.89 -2.09 -6.62
C ASN A 118 -12.15 -2.34 -7.48
N GLU A 119 -13.29 -2.66 -6.85
CA GLU A 119 -14.59 -2.77 -7.51
C GLU A 119 -15.06 -1.42 -8.06
N HIS A 120 -14.96 -0.34 -7.28
CA HIS A 120 -15.30 1.01 -7.73
C HIS A 120 -14.41 1.47 -8.90
N LEU A 121 -13.10 1.24 -8.84
CA LEU A 121 -12.18 1.56 -9.95
C LEU A 121 -12.52 0.75 -11.21
N SER A 122 -12.91 -0.52 -11.05
CA SER A 122 -13.33 -1.36 -12.17
C SER A 122 -14.65 -0.88 -12.79
N ALA A 123 -15.57 -0.37 -11.98
CA ALA A 123 -16.81 0.25 -12.47
C ALA A 123 -16.52 1.57 -13.21
N ALA A 124 -15.66 2.42 -12.65
CA ALA A 124 -15.22 3.67 -13.26
C ALA A 124 -14.57 3.45 -14.64
N MET A 125 -13.76 2.41 -14.79
CA MET A 125 -13.17 2.04 -16.10
C MET A 125 -14.27 1.70 -17.13
N LYS A 126 -15.26 0.89 -16.74
CA LYS A 126 -16.39 0.51 -17.62
C LYS A 126 -17.26 1.70 -18.01
N ASP A 127 -17.48 2.63 -17.08
CA ASP A 127 -18.22 3.86 -17.33
C ASP A 127 -17.48 4.77 -18.31
N LEU A 128 -16.15 4.83 -18.20
CA LEU A 128 -15.31 5.57 -19.14
C LEU A 128 -15.39 4.98 -20.56
N ASP A 129 -15.32 3.65 -20.69
CA ASP A 129 -15.48 2.93 -21.95
C ASP A 129 -16.88 3.13 -22.57
N SER A 130 -17.89 3.35 -21.71
CA SER A 130 -19.27 3.62 -22.11
C SER A 130 -19.52 5.08 -22.54
N GLY A 131 -18.51 5.95 -22.43
CA GLY A 131 -18.57 7.35 -22.85
C GLY A 131 -19.13 8.31 -21.79
N ASN A 132 -19.18 7.91 -20.52
CA ASN A 132 -19.61 8.79 -19.44
C ASN A 132 -18.61 9.94 -19.21
N SER A 133 -19.08 11.02 -18.57
CA SER A 133 -18.27 12.21 -18.32
C SER A 133 -17.11 11.91 -17.35
N PRO A 134 -15.86 12.23 -17.71
CA PRO A 134 -14.71 12.08 -16.82
C PRO A 134 -14.88 12.79 -15.46
N LYS A 135 -15.59 13.93 -15.42
CA LYS A 135 -15.88 14.64 -14.16
C LYS A 135 -16.81 13.85 -13.24
N GLU A 136 -17.82 13.20 -13.80
CA GLU A 136 -18.78 12.40 -13.02
C GLU A 136 -18.10 11.16 -12.47
N ILE A 137 -17.27 10.50 -13.29
CA ILE A 137 -16.47 9.34 -12.89
C ILE A 137 -15.53 9.72 -11.73
N ILE A 138 -14.76 10.81 -11.87
CA ILE A 138 -13.88 11.28 -10.80
C ILE A 138 -14.65 11.61 -9.53
N SER A 139 -15.78 12.30 -9.63
CA SER A 139 -16.59 12.61 -8.46
C SER A 139 -17.11 11.36 -7.73
N ALA A 140 -17.34 10.26 -8.46
CA ALA A 140 -17.82 9.01 -7.88
C ALA A 140 -16.70 8.26 -7.12
N ILE A 141 -15.48 8.24 -7.66
CA ILE A 141 -14.34 7.54 -7.05
C ILE A 141 -13.46 8.42 -6.16
N LEU A 142 -13.75 9.72 -6.04
CA LEU A 142 -12.94 10.65 -5.25
C LEU A 142 -12.70 10.15 -3.81
N PRO A 143 -13.68 9.59 -3.08
CA PRO A 143 -13.44 9.02 -1.76
C PRO A 143 -12.42 7.88 -1.76
N ASP A 144 -12.40 7.04 -2.80
CA ASP A 144 -11.43 5.95 -2.95
C ASP A 144 -10.01 6.52 -3.09
N LEU A 145 -9.85 7.52 -3.96
CA LEU A 145 -8.56 8.15 -4.20
C LEU A 145 -8.04 8.86 -2.93
N GLU A 146 -8.93 9.56 -2.22
CA GLU A 146 -8.59 10.23 -0.96
C GLU A 146 -8.20 9.22 0.11
N LEU A 147 -8.90 8.08 0.21
CA LEU A 147 -8.59 7.02 1.18
C LEU A 147 -7.18 6.49 0.94
N LEU A 148 -6.85 6.18 -0.32
CA LEU A 148 -5.55 5.65 -0.71
C LEU A 148 -4.42 6.64 -0.39
N ASN A 149 -4.61 7.93 -0.71
CA ASN A 149 -3.61 8.96 -0.44
C ASN A 149 -3.44 9.24 1.06
N LEU A 150 -4.54 9.30 1.83
CA LEU A 150 -4.48 9.49 3.28
C LEU A 150 -3.81 8.29 3.96
N PHE A 151 -4.13 7.06 3.54
CA PHE A 151 -3.50 5.86 4.05
C PHE A 151 -1.99 5.87 3.74
N LYS A 152 -1.58 6.19 2.51
CA LYS A 152 -0.16 6.40 2.15
C LYS A 152 0.54 7.43 3.02
N TYR A 153 -0.12 8.55 3.29
CA TYR A 153 0.47 9.66 4.02
C TYR A 153 0.60 9.38 5.52
N HIS A 154 -0.48 8.92 6.15
CA HIS A 154 -0.55 8.78 7.61
C HIS A 154 0.02 7.48 8.15
N MET A 155 0.02 6.42 7.34
CA MET A 155 0.47 5.12 7.80
C MET A 155 1.96 4.94 7.53
N GLU A 156 2.64 4.41 8.54
CA GLU A 156 4.05 4.06 8.47
C GLU A 156 4.28 2.78 9.26
N ILE A 157 4.93 1.81 8.64
CA ILE A 157 5.26 0.51 9.22
C ILE A 157 6.52 0.68 10.07
N GLU A 158 6.45 0.31 11.35
CA GLU A 158 7.60 0.29 12.26
C GLU A 158 8.36 -1.04 12.11
N ASP A 159 7.64 -2.15 12.31
CA ASP A 159 8.17 -3.49 12.23
C ASP A 159 7.35 -4.34 11.25
N ALA A 160 8.04 -5.14 10.46
CA ALA A 160 7.44 -6.08 9.53
C ALA A 160 8.42 -7.20 9.14
N ILE A 161 7.89 -8.23 8.49
CA ILE A 161 8.70 -9.25 7.82
C ILE A 161 8.40 -9.21 6.33
N ILE A 162 9.47 -9.16 5.53
CA ILE A 162 9.41 -9.33 4.09
C ILE A 162 9.90 -10.73 3.75
N ILE A 163 9.15 -11.51 2.98
CA ILE A 163 9.51 -12.88 2.57
C ILE A 163 9.58 -12.95 1.04
N CYS A 164 10.67 -13.54 0.53
CA CYS A 164 10.74 -13.89 -0.88
C CYS A 164 9.93 -15.17 -1.15
N PRO A 165 8.91 -15.15 -2.03
CA PRO A 165 8.09 -16.34 -2.31
C PRO A 165 8.84 -17.43 -3.10
N GLN A 166 10.04 -17.14 -3.61
CA GLN A 166 10.82 -18.08 -4.42
C GLN A 166 11.92 -18.77 -3.60
N CYS A 167 12.82 -18.01 -2.99
CA CYS A 167 13.89 -18.58 -2.16
C CYS A 167 13.53 -18.70 -0.67
N HIS A 168 12.34 -18.26 -0.25
CA HIS A 168 11.82 -18.34 1.13
C HIS A 168 12.67 -17.64 2.18
N ARG A 169 13.55 -16.73 1.74
CA ARG A 169 14.35 -15.88 2.63
C ARG A 169 13.46 -14.79 3.21
N TRP A 170 13.64 -14.53 4.49
CA TRP A 170 12.96 -13.45 5.18
C TRP A 170 13.93 -12.31 5.51
N TYR A 171 13.42 -11.09 5.48
CA TYR A 171 14.13 -9.84 5.77
C TYR A 171 13.30 -9.06 6.80
N PRO A 172 13.90 -8.65 7.94
CA PRO A 172 13.18 -7.81 8.88
C PRO A 172 13.08 -6.37 8.37
N VAL A 173 11.98 -5.73 8.74
CA VAL A 173 11.86 -4.28 8.85
C VAL A 173 11.83 -3.98 10.34
N PHE A 174 12.73 -3.13 10.81
CA PHE A 174 12.71 -2.61 12.19
C PHE A 174 13.14 -1.15 12.19
N GLU A 175 12.64 -0.38 13.15
CA GLU A 175 12.82 1.09 13.18
C GLU A 175 12.42 1.73 11.85
N ALA A 176 11.38 1.20 11.22
CA ALA A 176 10.90 1.64 9.92
C ALA A 176 11.91 1.47 8.74
N ILE A 177 12.99 0.70 8.91
CA ILE A 177 14.06 0.47 7.91
C ILE A 177 14.10 -1.01 7.47
N PRO A 178 13.93 -1.31 6.17
CA PRO A 178 14.00 -2.68 5.66
C PRO A 178 15.46 -3.17 5.48
N GLN A 179 15.79 -4.32 6.08
CA GLN A 179 17.14 -4.90 6.06
C GLN A 179 17.30 -5.98 4.99
N LEU A 180 17.40 -5.60 3.71
CA LEU A 180 17.57 -6.54 2.57
C LEU A 180 19.06 -6.90 2.33
N LEU A 181 19.75 -7.26 3.41
CA LEU A 181 21.15 -7.67 3.34
C LEU A 181 21.29 -9.17 2.98
N PRO A 182 22.29 -9.56 2.17
CA PRO A 182 22.65 -10.96 2.00
C PRO A 182 23.09 -11.60 3.33
N ASP A 183 22.84 -12.90 3.50
CA ASP A 183 23.12 -13.63 4.75
C ASP A 183 24.50 -13.39 5.34
N ALA A 184 25.53 -13.38 4.49
CA ALA A 184 26.92 -13.30 4.90
C ALA A 184 27.27 -11.99 5.64
N VAL A 185 26.43 -10.96 5.50
CA VAL A 185 26.64 -9.64 6.09
C VAL A 185 25.51 -9.23 7.04
N ARG A 186 24.59 -10.14 7.37
CA ARG A 186 23.53 -9.90 8.36
C ARG A 186 24.06 -9.99 9.79
N ASN A 187 23.52 -9.16 10.67
CA ASN A 187 23.82 -9.24 12.10
C ASN A 187 22.94 -10.30 12.78
N SER A 188 23.53 -11.47 13.03
CA SER A 188 22.83 -12.60 13.67
C SER A 188 22.20 -12.27 15.04
N ASN A 189 22.78 -11.33 15.81
CA ASN A 189 22.24 -10.95 17.11
C ASN A 189 20.97 -10.12 16.96
N GLU A 190 20.94 -9.17 16.02
CA GLU A 190 19.76 -8.35 15.71
C GLU A 190 18.63 -9.22 15.16
N ASP A 191 18.93 -10.13 14.23
CA ASP A 191 17.96 -11.08 13.70
C ASP A 191 17.32 -11.92 14.80
N LYS A 192 18.12 -12.41 15.75
CA LYS A 192 17.64 -13.20 16.88
C LYS A 192 16.75 -12.36 17.82
N GLN A 193 17.15 -11.14 18.14
CA GLN A 193 16.34 -10.24 18.96
C GLN A 193 15.00 -9.93 18.31
N PHE A 194 14.99 -9.69 17.00
CA PHE A 194 13.76 -9.47 16.23
C PHE A 194 12.86 -10.70 16.25
N GLN A 195 13.43 -11.90 16.08
CA GLN A 195 12.70 -13.16 16.19
C GLN A 195 12.10 -13.36 17.58
N GLU A 196 12.87 -13.14 18.64
CA GLU A 196 12.43 -13.27 20.03
C GLU A 196 11.27 -12.30 20.35
N LYS A 197 11.33 -11.06 19.82
CA LYS A 197 10.28 -10.05 19.97
C LYS A 197 8.96 -10.51 19.33
N TRP A 198 9.01 -11.11 18.14
CA TRP A 198 7.83 -11.35 17.29
C TRP A 198 7.42 -12.82 17.14
N GLN A 199 8.08 -13.75 17.84
CA GLN A 199 7.82 -15.20 17.80
C GLN A 199 6.36 -15.61 18.02
N ASN A 200 5.57 -14.81 18.74
CA ASN A 200 4.16 -15.10 19.04
C ASN A 200 3.20 -14.56 17.97
N SER A 201 3.66 -13.63 17.13
CA SER A 201 2.83 -12.98 16.10
C SER A 201 2.98 -13.66 14.74
N VAL A 202 4.13 -14.27 14.46
CA VAL A 202 4.44 -14.81 13.13
C VAL A 202 5.43 -15.97 13.22
N LYS A 203 5.32 -16.90 12.27
CA LYS A 203 6.27 -18.00 12.10
C LYS A 203 7.36 -17.59 11.12
N PHE A 204 8.61 -17.58 11.60
CA PHE A 204 9.76 -17.31 10.74
C PHE A 204 10.09 -18.52 9.87
N PRO A 205 10.25 -18.35 8.54
CA PRO A 205 10.69 -19.44 7.69
C PRO A 205 12.13 -19.83 8.04
N THR A 206 12.41 -21.13 7.98
CA THR A 206 13.77 -21.63 8.13
C THR A 206 14.58 -21.21 6.89
N PRO A 207 15.72 -20.51 7.04
CA PRO A 207 16.53 -20.14 5.90
C PRO A 207 16.92 -21.38 5.08
N PRO A 208 16.87 -21.32 3.74
CA PRO A 208 17.35 -22.42 2.92
C PRO A 208 18.82 -22.71 3.26
N THR A 209 19.18 -23.99 3.35
CA THR A 209 20.56 -24.40 3.57
C THR A 209 21.41 -23.88 2.42
N ILE A 210 22.48 -23.13 2.72
CA ILE A 210 23.44 -22.65 1.73
C ILE A 210 24.04 -23.91 1.07
N LYS A 211 23.77 -24.12 -0.22
CA LYS A 211 24.44 -25.14 -1.02
C LYS A 211 25.86 -24.69 -1.37
#